data_AF-A0A067Q5W5-F1
#
_entry.id   AF-A0A067Q5W5-F1
#
_cell.length_a   1.000
_cell.length_b   1.000
_cell.length_c   1.000
_cell.angle_alpha   90.00
_cell.angle_beta   90.00
_cell.angle_gamma   90.00
#
_symmetry.space_group_name_H-M   'P 1'
#
loop_
_entity.id
_entity.type
_entity.pdbx_description
1 polymer ?
#
loop_
_entity_poly.entity_id
_entity_poly.type
_entity_poly.pdbx_seq_one_letter_code
_entity_poly.pdbx_strand_id
1 'polypeptide(L)'
;MITELNTILPNFPGPSNCSRCFLHVVNLIAKQLLKLFDVQGKDAEGALDAVEEELLRLAAGIDLKEMTTIAEGRNKGDQEIDDVDSLVDKTASLTADEHAALQEEVAPVRLVLIKLWKFAFKVIHSTTKLLPAWYRCLKEQRPKLSQRLMLHNITTRWNSTFDMLDFALEY
;
A
#
# COMPACT_ATOMS: atom_id res chain seq x y z
N MET A 1 30.68 16.38 5.65
CA MET A 1 30.31 14.99 6.00
C MET A 1 30.29 14.07 4.78
N ILE A 2 29.49 14.32 3.75
CA ILE A 2 29.44 13.45 2.53
C ILE A 2 30.74 13.55 1.71
N THR A 3 31.32 14.74 1.60
CA THR A 3 32.65 14.97 1.01
C THR A 3 33.75 14.23 1.76
N GLU A 4 33.70 14.24 3.10
CA GLU A 4 34.63 13.50 3.95
C GLU A 4 34.47 11.98 3.80
N LEU A 5 33.23 11.46 3.74
CA LEU A 5 32.96 10.03 3.54
C LEU A 5 33.46 9.52 2.18
N ASN A 6 33.38 10.33 1.13
CA ASN A 6 33.95 10.04 -0.20
C ASN A 6 35.48 9.89 -0.16
N THR A 7 36.15 10.57 0.78
CA THR A 7 37.61 10.44 0.96
C THR A 7 38.01 9.26 1.84
N ILE A 8 37.14 8.83 2.76
CA ILE A 8 37.43 7.77 3.74
C ILE A 8 37.06 6.38 3.22
N LEU A 9 36.00 6.27 2.40
CA LEU A 9 35.50 5.01 1.88
C LEU A 9 35.80 4.91 0.38
N PRO A 10 36.74 4.04 -0.06
CA PRO A 10 37.20 3.97 -1.45
C PRO A 10 36.11 3.69 -2.48
N ASN A 11 35.01 3.07 -2.03
CA ASN A 11 33.88 2.66 -2.85
C ASN A 11 32.61 3.49 -2.59
N PHE A 12 32.69 4.59 -1.83
CA PHE A 12 31.55 5.47 -1.60
C PHE A 12 31.50 6.52 -2.74
N PRO A 13 30.55 6.45 -3.68
CA PRO A 13 30.59 7.26 -4.90
C PRO A 13 30.08 8.71 -4.71
N GLY A 14 30.23 9.25 -3.49
CA GLY A 14 29.93 10.64 -3.18
C GLY A 14 28.43 11.01 -3.20
N PRO A 15 28.08 12.27 -3.52
CA PRO A 15 26.73 12.83 -3.35
C PRO A 15 25.60 12.12 -4.10
N SER A 16 25.91 11.42 -5.19
CA SER A 16 24.93 10.69 -6.02
C SER A 16 24.26 9.55 -5.24
N ASN A 17 25.02 8.78 -4.46
CA ASN A 17 24.44 7.75 -3.59
C ASN A 17 23.76 8.31 -2.35
N CYS A 18 24.13 9.51 -1.87
CA CYS A 18 23.39 10.15 -0.77
C CYS A 18 21.94 10.46 -1.15
N SER A 19 21.69 10.85 -2.40
CA SER A 19 20.33 11.08 -2.90
C SER A 19 19.52 9.78 -2.95
N ARG A 20 20.18 8.66 -3.32
CA ARG A 20 19.58 7.32 -3.30
C ARG A 20 19.32 6.83 -1.89
N CYS A 21 20.25 7.00 -0.95
CA CYS A 21 20.06 6.68 0.47
C CYS A 21 18.92 7.50 1.08
N PHE A 22 18.81 8.79 0.76
CA PHE A 22 17.72 9.63 1.23
C PHE A 22 16.36 9.15 0.68
N LEU A 23 16.27 8.89 -0.63
CA LEU A 23 15.04 8.38 -1.24
C LEU A 23 14.65 7.00 -0.68
N HIS A 24 15.63 6.12 -0.45
CA HIS A 24 15.43 4.81 0.16
C HIS A 24 14.95 4.93 1.62
N VAL A 25 15.52 5.83 2.43
CA VAL A 25 15.05 6.07 3.81
C VAL A 25 13.63 6.64 3.82
N VAL A 26 13.32 7.60 2.95
CA VAL A 26 11.95 8.13 2.81
C VAL A 26 10.98 7.02 2.44
N ASN A 27 11.38 6.13 1.52
CA ASN A 27 10.59 4.97 1.14
C ASN A 27 10.35 4.01 2.32
N LEU A 28 11.40 3.70 3.09
CA LEU A 28 11.27 2.86 4.29
C LEU A 28 10.32 3.48 5.32
N ILE A 29 10.43 4.79 5.58
CA ILE A 29 9.54 5.50 6.49
C ILE A 29 8.10 5.46 5.98
N ALA A 30 7.87 5.71 4.68
CA ALA A 30 6.54 5.66 4.09
C ALA A 30 5.92 4.27 4.22
N LYS A 31 6.69 3.21 3.90
CA LYS A 31 6.24 1.81 4.06
C LYS A 31 5.92 1.48 5.52
N GLN A 32 6.71 1.97 6.47
CA GLN A 32 6.44 1.77 7.88
C GLN A 32 5.16 2.46 8.36
N LEU A 33 4.90 3.69 7.90
CA LEU A 33 3.65 4.38 8.21
C LEU A 33 2.43 3.69 7.56
N LEU A 34 2.60 3.13 6.38
CA LEU A 34 1.55 2.38 5.69
C LEU A 34 1.19 1.06 6.40
N LYS A 35 2.15 0.41 7.08
CA LYS A 35 1.88 -0.81 7.88
C LYS A 35 0.77 -0.60 8.94
N LEU A 36 0.57 0.63 9.42
CA LEU A 36 -0.53 0.97 10.35
C LEU A 36 -1.92 0.70 9.76
N PHE A 37 -2.03 0.74 8.43
CA PHE A 37 -3.29 0.60 7.70
C PHE A 37 -3.43 -0.75 7.01
N ASP A 38 -2.44 -1.63 7.12
CA ASP A 38 -2.51 -2.98 6.56
C ASP A 38 -3.48 -3.86 7.36
N VAL A 39 -3.99 -4.90 6.71
CA VAL A 39 -4.77 -5.93 7.41
C VAL A 39 -3.80 -6.86 8.11
N GLN A 40 -3.68 -6.72 9.43
CA GLN A 40 -2.95 -7.70 10.23
C GLN A 40 -3.60 -9.08 10.03
N GLY A 41 -2.78 -10.07 9.70
CA GLY A 41 -3.24 -11.44 9.47
C GLY A 41 -3.93 -12.03 10.70
N LYS A 42 -4.69 -13.11 10.49
CA LYS A 42 -5.52 -13.82 11.50
C LYS A 42 -4.76 -14.40 12.71
N ASP A 43 -3.48 -14.08 12.88
CA ASP A 43 -2.59 -14.69 13.87
C ASP A 43 -2.55 -13.89 15.19
N ALA A 44 -3.25 -12.75 15.28
CA ALA A 44 -3.42 -12.02 16.53
C ALA A 44 -4.48 -12.72 17.40
N GLU A 45 -4.01 -13.42 18.43
CA GLU A 45 -4.78 -14.17 19.42
C GLU A 45 -5.55 -13.21 20.35
N GLY A 46 -6.57 -12.53 19.81
CA GLY A 46 -7.41 -11.58 20.51
C GLY A 46 -8.83 -11.58 19.93
N ALA A 47 -9.83 -11.32 20.77
CA ALA A 47 -11.21 -11.14 20.30
C ALA A 47 -11.25 -9.95 19.32
N LEU A 48 -11.44 -10.25 18.04
CA LEU A 48 -11.51 -9.24 16.98
C LEU A 48 -12.73 -8.35 17.25
N ASP A 49 -12.51 -7.04 17.27
CA ASP A 49 -13.60 -6.08 17.33
C ASP A 49 -14.51 -6.24 16.09
N ALA A 50 -15.78 -5.85 16.20
CA ALA A 50 -16.77 -5.99 15.12
C ALA A 50 -16.31 -5.30 13.82
N VAL A 51 -15.53 -4.23 13.94
CA VAL A 51 -14.93 -3.55 12.79
C VAL A 51 -13.84 -4.42 12.16
N GLU A 52 -13.01 -5.08 12.96
CA GLU A 52 -11.96 -5.96 12.45
C GLU A 52 -12.51 -7.24 11.83
N GLU A 53 -13.61 -7.77 12.37
CA GLU A 53 -14.37 -8.86 11.73
C GLU A 53 -14.92 -8.43 10.37
N GLU A 54 -15.48 -7.22 10.24
CA GLU A 54 -15.93 -6.68 8.95
C GLU A 54 -14.76 -6.43 8.00
N LEU A 55 -13.62 -5.92 8.50
CA LEU A 55 -12.39 -5.76 7.71
C LEU A 55 -11.90 -7.10 7.18
N LEU A 56 -11.88 -8.15 8.01
CA LEU A 56 -11.48 -9.50 7.62
C LEU A 56 -12.47 -10.14 6.67
N ARG A 57 -13.78 -9.93 6.85
CA ARG A 57 -14.82 -10.38 5.92
C ARG A 57 -14.71 -9.68 4.57
N LEU A 58 -14.37 -8.40 4.57
CA LEU A 58 -14.08 -7.66 3.35
C LEU A 58 -12.73 -8.08 2.75
N ALA A 59 -11.70 -8.36 3.53
CA ALA A 59 -10.45 -8.89 3.00
C ALA A 59 -10.62 -10.33 2.47
N ALA A 60 -11.58 -11.10 2.99
CA ALA A 60 -11.85 -12.46 2.55
C ALA A 60 -12.26 -12.50 1.07
N GLY A 61 -11.57 -13.36 0.31
CA GLY A 61 -11.71 -13.49 -1.14
C GLY A 61 -10.84 -12.52 -1.95
N ILE A 62 -10.04 -11.67 -1.29
CA ILE A 62 -8.86 -11.07 -1.90
C ILE A 62 -7.71 -11.98 -1.52
N ASP A 63 -7.34 -12.91 -2.40
CA ASP A 63 -6.14 -13.71 -2.14
C ASP A 63 -4.92 -12.79 -2.26
N LEU A 64 -4.48 -12.28 -1.11
CA LEU A 64 -3.28 -11.46 -0.95
C LEU A 64 -2.05 -12.12 -1.59
N LYS A 65 -2.02 -13.46 -1.69
CA LYS A 65 -0.94 -14.21 -2.33
C LYS A 65 -1.09 -14.33 -3.85
N GLU A 66 -2.31 -14.47 -4.37
CA GLU A 66 -2.56 -14.49 -5.83
C GLU A 66 -2.35 -13.11 -6.48
N MET A 67 -2.46 -12.04 -5.67
CA MET A 67 -2.21 -10.67 -6.11
C MET A 67 -0.75 -10.31 -6.39
N THR A 68 0.20 -10.96 -5.73
CA THR A 68 1.64 -10.80 -5.99
C THR A 68 2.07 -11.56 -7.25
N THR A 69 1.48 -12.74 -7.48
CA THR A 69 1.95 -13.66 -8.54
C THR A 69 1.68 -13.15 -9.96
N ILE A 70 0.61 -12.36 -10.18
CA ILE A 70 0.29 -11.79 -11.50
C ILE A 70 1.16 -10.56 -11.82
N ALA A 71 1.56 -9.79 -10.80
CA ALA A 71 2.47 -8.65 -10.97
C ALA A 71 3.92 -9.09 -11.20
N GLU A 72 4.36 -10.16 -10.53
CA GLU A 72 5.70 -10.75 -10.65
C GLU A 72 5.95 -11.36 -12.04
N GLY A 73 4.91 -11.85 -12.74
CA GLY A 73 5.04 -12.42 -14.08
C GLY A 73 5.40 -11.42 -15.18
N ARG A 74 5.25 -10.10 -14.94
CA ARG A 74 5.45 -9.06 -15.96
C ARG A 74 6.70 -8.19 -15.79
N ASN A 75 7.42 -8.30 -14.66
CA ASN A 75 8.54 -7.42 -14.38
C ASN A 75 9.69 -8.16 -13.67
N LYS A 76 10.35 -9.11 -14.37
CA LYS A 76 11.67 -9.66 -14.00
C LYS A 76 12.79 -8.63 -14.26
N GLY A 77 12.67 -7.44 -13.71
CA GLY A 77 13.77 -6.48 -13.63
C GLY A 77 14.07 -6.27 -12.16
N ASP A 78 15.31 -6.56 -11.74
CA ASP A 78 15.86 -6.45 -10.39
C ASP A 78 15.20 -5.34 -9.54
N GLN A 79 14.12 -5.69 -8.84
CA GLN A 79 13.63 -4.88 -7.73
C GLN A 79 14.37 -5.39 -6.51
N GLU A 80 15.34 -4.61 -6.03
CA GLU A 80 15.85 -4.75 -4.67
C GLU A 80 14.63 -4.68 -3.74
N ILE A 81 14.31 -5.82 -3.11
CA ILE A 81 13.27 -5.88 -2.11
C ILE A 81 13.85 -5.16 -0.90
N ASP A 82 13.39 -3.93 -0.64
CA ASP A 82 13.79 -3.22 0.57
C ASP A 82 13.39 -4.06 1.79
N ASP A 83 14.34 -4.38 2.64
CA ASP A 83 14.09 -5.03 3.93
C ASP A 83 13.49 -4.00 4.91
N VAL A 84 12.17 -3.85 4.84
CA VAL A 84 11.39 -2.95 5.72
C VAL A 84 11.32 -3.48 7.15
N ASP A 85 11.65 -4.75 7.38
CA ASP A 85 11.52 -5.40 8.69
C ASP A 85 12.71 -5.08 9.61
N SER A 86 13.80 -4.53 9.05
CA SER A 86 14.94 -4.02 9.81
C SER A 86 14.65 -2.68 10.53
N LEU A 87 13.62 -1.92 10.11
CA LEU A 87 13.26 -0.64 10.73
C LEU A 87 12.34 -0.86 11.94
N VAL A 88 12.74 -0.33 13.10
CA VAL A 88 12.02 -0.49 14.39
C VAL A 88 10.56 -0.03 14.27
N ASP A 89 9.63 -0.98 14.40
CA ASP A 89 8.20 -0.67 14.50
C ASP A 89 7.90 0.08 15.80
N LYS A 90 7.52 1.35 15.68
CA LYS A 90 7.20 2.20 16.83
C LYS A 90 5.92 1.77 17.53
N THR A 91 5.01 1.06 16.85
CA THR A 91 3.78 0.56 17.48
C THR A 91 4.04 -0.57 18.46
N ALA A 92 5.15 -1.30 18.30
CA ALA A 92 5.58 -2.34 19.23
C ALA A 92 5.95 -1.80 20.63
N SER A 93 6.17 -0.49 20.75
CA SER A 93 6.45 0.19 22.03
C SER A 93 5.19 0.73 22.73
N LEU A 94 4.01 0.63 22.10
CA LEU A 94 2.74 1.09 22.67
C LEU A 94 2.25 0.11 23.74
N THR A 95 1.58 0.65 24.76
CA THR A 95 0.82 -0.15 25.71
C THR A 95 -0.41 -0.78 25.03
N ALA A 96 -1.01 -1.79 25.65
CA ALA A 96 -2.21 -2.44 25.12
C ALA A 96 -3.37 -1.44 24.90
N ASP A 97 -3.55 -0.50 25.83
CA ASP A 97 -4.61 0.51 25.75
C ASP A 97 -4.33 1.53 24.63
N GLU A 98 -3.08 1.98 24.48
CA GLU A 98 -2.68 2.87 23.38
C GLU A 98 -2.79 2.18 22.02
N HIS A 99 -2.48 0.89 21.96
CA HIS A 99 -2.64 0.10 20.74
C HIS A 99 -4.12 -0.04 20.37
N ALA A 100 -5.00 -0.30 21.34
CA ALA A 100 -6.44 -0.39 21.11
C ALA A 100 -7.03 0.95 20.62
N ALA A 101 -6.67 2.06 21.27
CA ALA A 101 -7.10 3.40 20.84
C ALA A 101 -6.62 3.73 19.42
N LEU A 102 -5.36 3.41 19.11
CA LEU A 102 -4.83 3.60 17.77
C LEU A 102 -5.59 2.76 16.73
N GLN A 103 -5.90 1.50 17.05
CA GLN A 103 -6.67 0.63 16.14
C GLN A 103 -8.07 1.20 15.86
N GLU A 104 -8.75 1.73 16.87
CA GLU A 104 -10.05 2.39 16.71
C GLU A 104 -9.96 3.60 15.76
N GLU A 105 -8.92 4.43 15.90
CA GLU A 105 -8.72 5.61 15.06
C GLU A 105 -8.38 5.26 13.61
N VAL A 106 -7.56 4.22 13.37
CA VAL A 106 -7.15 3.84 12.00
C VAL A 106 -8.18 2.96 11.29
N ALA A 107 -9.08 2.31 12.02
CA ALA A 107 -10.10 1.43 11.48
C ALA A 107 -10.92 2.00 10.29
N PRO A 108 -11.43 3.25 10.33
CA PRO A 108 -12.15 3.81 9.18
C PRO A 108 -11.26 3.94 7.94
N VAL A 109 -9.98 4.27 8.10
CA VAL A 109 -9.02 4.39 6.99
C VAL A 109 -8.72 3.01 6.40
N ARG A 110 -8.47 2.00 7.25
CA ARG A 110 -8.30 0.59 6.85
C ARG A 110 -9.50 0.13 6.01
N LEU A 111 -10.71 0.47 6.44
CA LEU A 111 -11.94 0.07 5.76
C LEU A 111 -12.07 0.68 4.36
N VAL A 112 -11.75 1.98 4.21
CA VAL A 112 -11.81 2.67 2.92
C VAL A 112 -10.78 2.07 1.96
N LEU A 113 -9.54 1.86 2.43
CA LEU A 113 -8.47 1.28 1.61
C LEU A 113 -8.85 -0.11 1.07
N ILE A 114 -9.38 -1.00 1.93
CA ILE A 114 -9.83 -2.33 1.49
C ILE A 114 -10.96 -2.23 0.48
N LYS A 115 -11.95 -1.35 0.71
CA LYS A 115 -13.09 -1.20 -0.21
C LYS A 115 -12.65 -0.69 -1.58
N LEU A 116 -11.78 0.33 -1.62
CA LEU A 116 -11.21 0.85 -2.86
C LEU A 116 -10.43 -0.24 -3.60
N TRP A 117 -9.58 -0.96 -2.88
CA TRP A 117 -8.78 -2.03 -3.45
C TRP A 117 -9.64 -3.16 -4.03
N LYS A 118 -10.65 -3.63 -3.30
CA LYS A 118 -11.64 -4.61 -3.80
C LYS A 118 -12.37 -4.11 -5.04
N PHE A 119 -12.73 -2.84 -5.05
CA PHE A 119 -13.42 -2.23 -6.18
C PHE A 119 -12.53 -2.22 -7.41
N ALA A 120 -11.30 -1.69 -7.32
CA ALA A 120 -10.32 -1.73 -8.40
C ALA A 120 -10.13 -3.15 -8.94
N PHE A 121 -9.87 -4.11 -8.04
CA PHE A 121 -9.65 -5.50 -8.40
C PHE A 121 -10.85 -6.09 -9.17
N LYS A 122 -12.06 -5.97 -8.61
CA LYS A 122 -13.27 -6.50 -9.26
C LYS A 122 -13.54 -5.86 -10.62
N VAL A 123 -13.33 -4.55 -10.75
CA VAL A 123 -13.53 -3.84 -12.01
C VAL A 123 -12.52 -4.29 -13.07
N ILE A 124 -11.23 -4.41 -12.71
CA ILE A 124 -10.16 -4.89 -13.60
C ILE A 124 -10.45 -6.31 -14.09
N HIS A 125 -10.88 -7.20 -13.19
CA HIS A 125 -11.08 -8.62 -13.49
C HIS A 125 -12.47 -8.97 -14.06
N SER A 126 -13.43 -8.04 -14.07
CA SER A 126 -14.75 -8.23 -14.66
C SER A 126 -14.95 -7.37 -15.90
N THR A 127 -14.17 -7.69 -16.93
CA THR A 127 -14.08 -6.95 -18.20
C THR A 127 -15.39 -6.86 -18.97
N THR A 128 -16.33 -7.80 -18.76
CA THR A 128 -17.60 -7.88 -19.49
C THR A 128 -18.80 -7.29 -18.75
N LYS A 129 -18.72 -7.12 -17.43
CA LYS A 129 -19.84 -6.67 -16.60
C LYS A 129 -19.51 -5.39 -15.85
N LEU A 130 -18.51 -5.42 -14.99
CA LEU A 130 -18.20 -4.28 -14.12
C LEU A 130 -17.43 -3.19 -14.85
N LEU A 131 -16.49 -3.54 -15.73
CA LEU A 131 -15.72 -2.54 -16.48
C LEU A 131 -16.60 -1.69 -17.42
N PRO A 132 -17.53 -2.25 -18.21
CA PRO A 132 -18.43 -1.44 -19.01
C PRO A 132 -19.39 -0.60 -18.15
N ALA A 133 -19.83 -1.11 -17.00
CA ALA A 133 -20.65 -0.37 -16.05
C ALA A 133 -19.88 0.81 -15.45
N TRP A 134 -18.63 0.63 -15.06
CA TRP A 134 -17.73 1.69 -14.60
C TRP A 134 -17.61 2.83 -15.61
N TYR A 135 -17.29 2.52 -16.87
CA TYR A 135 -17.17 3.56 -17.90
C TYR A 135 -18.49 4.28 -18.21
N ARG A 136 -19.62 3.59 -18.06
CA ARG A 136 -20.94 4.23 -18.15
C ARG A 136 -21.15 5.22 -17.01
N CYS A 137 -20.91 4.81 -15.77
CA CYS A 137 -21.01 5.69 -14.61
C CYS A 137 -20.10 6.92 -14.75
N LEU A 138 -18.85 6.73 -15.20
CA LEU A 138 -17.93 7.84 -15.45
C LEU A 138 -18.46 8.81 -16.51
N LYS A 139 -19.01 8.30 -17.61
CA LYS A 139 -19.58 9.16 -18.67
C LYS A 139 -20.78 9.96 -18.16
N GLU A 140 -21.59 9.37 -17.28
CA GLU A 140 -22.79 10.01 -16.73
C GLU A 140 -22.47 11.03 -15.63
N GLN A 141 -21.58 10.68 -14.69
CA GLN A 141 -21.29 11.48 -13.50
C GLN A 141 -20.11 12.45 -13.69
N ARG A 142 -19.14 12.07 -14.52
CA ARG A 142 -17.88 12.81 -14.72
C ARG A 142 -17.52 12.90 -16.22
N PRO A 143 -18.39 13.48 -17.08
CA PRO A 143 -18.22 13.45 -18.54
C PRO A 143 -16.95 14.12 -19.08
N LYS A 144 -16.29 14.96 -18.27
CA LYS A 144 -15.04 15.66 -18.62
C LYS A 144 -13.79 14.86 -18.28
N LEU A 145 -13.89 13.80 -17.47
CA LEU A 145 -12.76 12.96 -17.11
C LEU A 145 -12.50 11.91 -18.19
N SER A 146 -11.22 11.62 -18.41
CA SER A 146 -10.82 10.55 -19.32
C SER A 146 -11.22 9.18 -18.75
N GLN A 147 -11.65 8.24 -19.60
CA GLN A 147 -11.97 6.88 -19.17
C GLN A 147 -10.69 6.16 -18.75
N ARG A 148 -10.48 6.02 -17.44
CA ARG A 148 -9.31 5.35 -16.84
C ARG A 148 -9.77 4.28 -15.87
N LEU A 149 -8.91 3.27 -15.70
CA LEU A 149 -9.03 2.24 -14.68
C LEU A 149 -8.28 2.69 -13.43
N MET A 150 -8.87 2.49 -12.26
CA MET A 150 -8.16 2.66 -10.99
C MET A 150 -7.06 1.62 -10.89
N LEU A 151 -5.83 2.07 -10.60
CA LEU A 151 -4.72 1.18 -10.30
C LEU A 151 -5.01 0.47 -8.97
N HIS A 152 -4.67 -0.82 -8.87
CA HIS A 152 -4.73 -1.52 -7.60
C HIS A 152 -3.44 -1.29 -6.80
N ASN A 153 -3.54 -1.37 -5.47
CA ASN A 153 -2.38 -1.34 -4.59
C ASN A 153 -1.45 -2.53 -4.86
N ILE A 154 -0.15 -2.27 -5.03
CA ILE A 154 0.89 -3.28 -5.32
C ILE A 154 1.99 -3.13 -4.28
N THR A 155 2.21 -4.17 -3.47
CA THR A 155 3.18 -4.16 -2.37
C THR A 155 4.60 -3.81 -2.82
N THR A 156 5.00 -4.23 -4.02
CA THR A 156 6.33 -3.94 -4.58
C THR A 156 6.49 -2.53 -5.15
N ARG A 157 5.42 -1.72 -5.18
CA ARG A 157 5.44 -0.35 -5.68
C ARG A 157 5.10 0.64 -4.57
N TRP A 158 6.09 1.41 -4.15
CA TRP A 158 6.01 2.32 -3.00
C TRP A 158 4.90 3.39 -3.08
N ASN A 159 4.53 3.84 -4.27
CA ASN A 159 3.48 4.84 -4.48
C ASN A 159 2.10 4.28 -4.78
N SER A 160 1.93 2.96 -4.86
CA SER A 160 0.68 2.41 -5.38
C SER A 160 -0.54 2.71 -4.50
N THR A 161 -0.38 2.78 -3.18
CA THR A 161 -1.46 3.22 -2.27
C THR A 161 -1.79 4.69 -2.50
N PHE A 162 -0.78 5.56 -2.62
CA PHE A 162 -0.96 6.98 -2.88
C PHE A 162 -1.65 7.21 -4.24
N ASP A 163 -1.15 6.59 -5.31
CA ASP A 163 -1.71 6.71 -6.66
C ASP A 163 -3.17 6.22 -6.72
N MET A 164 -3.51 5.17 -5.96
CA MET A 164 -4.88 4.67 -5.85
C MET A 164 -5.80 5.69 -5.14
N LEU A 165 -5.33 6.30 -4.05
CA LEU A 165 -6.09 7.32 -3.31
C LEU A 165 -6.27 8.60 -4.11
N ASP A 166 -5.20 9.08 -4.76
CA ASP A 166 -5.24 10.26 -5.63
C ASP A 166 -6.26 10.06 -6.76
N PHE A 167 -6.22 8.88 -7.40
CA PHE A 167 -7.21 8.50 -8.40
C PHE A 167 -8.63 8.48 -7.84
N ALA A 168 -8.86 7.87 -6.67
CA ALA A 168 -10.17 7.74 -6.06
C ALA A 168 -10.77 9.09 -5.61
N LEU A 169 -9.93 10.09 -5.34
CA LEU A 169 -10.38 11.45 -5.03
C LEU A 169 -10.74 12.23 -6.29
N GLU A 170 -10.04 11.99 -7.40
CA GLU A 170 -10.30 12.64 -8.69
C GLU A 170 -11.57 12.10 -9.37
N TYR A 171 -11.76 10.78 -9.36
CA TYR A 171 -12.80 10.05 -10.10
C TYR A 171 -14.07 9.78 -9.29
#